data_AF-A0A7K1LFE7-F1
#
_entry.id   AF-A0A7K1LFE7-F1
#
_cell.length_a   1.000
_cell.length_b   1.000
_cell.length_c   1.000
_cell.angle_alpha   90.00
_cell.angle_beta   90.00
_cell.angle_gamma   90.00
#
_symmetry.space_group_name_H-M   'P 1'
#
loop_
_entity.id
_entity.type
_entity.pdbx_description
1 polymer ?
#
loop_
_entity_poly.entity_id
_entity_poly.type
_entity_poly.pdbx_seq_one_letter_code
_entity_poly.pdbx_strand_id
1 'polypeptide(L)'
;MVTVTRAEPKSNSKYDTAVFTRVTTKQAQRLAEVQAMEPALPSRADAVRRLIDSLEDDDLVRADAAEGKEALAGDDVAAIVAALQERTRAYNELIKQVHAIGVNVNQLARLGHQMNLGAPGTIPTAAIEGTGRALEDVKDRASVLAHQDAYVESVVAACLPR
;
A
#
# COMPACT_ATOMS: atom_id res chain seq x y z
N MET A 1 14.81 -45.27 25.54
CA MET A 1 15.76 -44.26 25.02
C MET A 1 16.61 -44.98 23.98
N VAL A 2 16.25 -44.86 22.70
CA VAL A 2 16.90 -45.56 21.59
C VAL A 2 17.36 -44.50 20.61
N THR A 3 18.67 -44.38 20.47
CA THR A 3 19.35 -43.49 19.54
C THR A 3 19.28 -44.12 18.15
N VAL A 4 18.61 -43.46 17.21
CA VAL A 4 18.65 -43.81 15.79
C VAL A 4 19.60 -42.84 15.11
N THR A 5 20.76 -43.35 14.73
CA THR A 5 21.74 -42.72 13.86
C THR A 5 21.11 -42.47 12.49
N ARG A 6 21.03 -41.20 12.08
CA ARG A 6 20.63 -40.81 10.73
C ARG A 6 21.83 -41.03 9.80
N ALA A 7 21.75 -42.05 8.95
CA ALA A 7 22.66 -42.19 7.82
C ALA A 7 22.38 -41.04 6.83
N GLU A 8 23.40 -40.24 6.55
CA GLU A 8 23.38 -39.28 5.45
C GLU A 8 23.39 -40.04 4.11
N PRO A 9 22.51 -39.70 3.15
CA PRO A 9 22.67 -40.19 1.80
C PRO A 9 23.88 -39.51 1.17
N LYS A 10 24.92 -40.29 0.85
CA LYS A 10 26.02 -39.86 -0.01
C LYS A 10 25.48 -39.57 -1.41
N SER A 11 25.09 -38.32 -1.64
CA SER A 11 24.83 -37.78 -2.97
C SER A 11 26.17 -37.53 -3.66
N ASN A 12 26.50 -38.35 -4.67
CA ASN A 12 27.61 -38.08 -5.60
C ASN A 12 27.23 -37.05 -6.69
N SER A 13 26.15 -36.28 -6.48
CA SER A 13 25.79 -35.19 -7.38
C SER A 13 26.69 -33.99 -7.11
N LYS A 14 27.42 -33.51 -8.13
CA LYS A 14 28.13 -32.22 -8.06
C LYS A 14 27.19 -31.01 -7.85
N TYR A 15 25.88 -31.22 -7.86
CA TYR A 15 24.87 -30.17 -7.75
C TYR A 15 23.91 -30.51 -6.61
N ASP A 16 23.96 -29.68 -5.57
CA ASP A 16 23.23 -29.88 -4.30
C ASP A 16 21.78 -29.32 -4.35
N THR A 17 21.40 -28.70 -5.47
CA THR A 17 20.09 -28.04 -5.64
C THR A 17 19.55 -28.26 -7.05
N ALA A 18 18.32 -28.77 -7.15
CA ALA A 18 17.58 -28.89 -8.40
C ALA A 18 16.54 -27.76 -8.49
N VAL A 19 16.64 -26.92 -9.53
CA VAL A 19 15.69 -25.85 -9.82
C VAL A 19 14.82 -26.25 -10.99
N PHE A 20 13.51 -26.24 -10.81
CA PHE A 20 12.54 -26.52 -11.88
C PHE A 20 11.92 -25.21 -12.36
N THR A 21 12.14 -24.88 -13.63
CA THR A 21 11.62 -23.65 -14.25
C THR A 21 10.78 -23.99 -15.47
N ARG A 22 9.62 -23.34 -15.61
CA ARG A 22 8.82 -23.41 -16.85
C ARG A 22 9.39 -22.44 -17.86
N VAL A 23 9.67 -22.92 -19.06
CA VAL A 23 10.18 -22.12 -20.17
C VAL A 23 9.17 -22.12 -21.31
N THR A 24 9.10 -21.00 -22.02
CA THR A 24 8.35 -20.90 -23.27
C THR A 24 9.08 -21.65 -24.39
N THR A 25 8.36 -22.00 -25.47
CA THR A 25 8.95 -22.67 -26.64
C THR A 25 10.10 -21.86 -27.26
N LYS A 26 9.97 -20.53 -27.30
CA LYS A 26 11.02 -19.62 -27.79
C LYS A 26 12.28 -19.66 -26.91
N GLN A 27 12.12 -19.71 -25.58
CA GLN A 27 13.25 -19.84 -24.65
C GLN A 27 13.91 -21.22 -24.76
N ALA A 28 13.13 -22.29 -24.95
CA ALA A 28 13.66 -23.63 -25.17
C ALA A 28 14.48 -23.73 -26.46
N GLN A 29 14.05 -23.04 -27.53
CA GLN A 29 14.77 -22.99 -28.79
C GLN A 29 16.10 -22.23 -28.65
N ARG A 30 16.09 -21.04 -28.02
CA ARG A 30 17.32 -20.29 -27.71
C ARG A 30 18.30 -21.09 -26.86
N LEU A 31 17.80 -21.87 -25.90
CA LEU A 31 18.65 -22.72 -25.07
C LEU A 31 19.30 -23.85 -25.88
N ALA A 32 18.58 -24.41 -26.86
CA ALA A 32 19.13 -25.41 -27.78
C ALA A 32 20.20 -24.80 -28.71
N GLU A 33 19.99 -23.56 -29.18
CA GLU A 33 20.98 -22.82 -29.96
C GLU A 33 22.28 -22.62 -29.15
N VAL A 34 22.18 -22.16 -27.91
CA VAL A 34 23.33 -21.97 -27.00
C VAL A 34 24.03 -23.29 -26.68
N GLN A 35 23.28 -24.36 -26.49
CA GLN A 35 23.86 -25.69 -26.29
C GLN A 35 24.69 -26.14 -27.50
N ALA A 36 24.28 -25.75 -28.72
CA ALA A 36 24.97 -26.11 -29.95
C ALA A 36 26.10 -25.14 -30.35
N MET A 37 26.27 -24.00 -29.67
CA MET A 37 27.35 -23.05 -29.96
C MET A 37 28.71 -23.66 -29.64
N GLU A 38 29.74 -23.38 -30.45
CA GLU A 38 31.08 -23.92 -30.22
C GLU A 38 31.76 -23.28 -28.98
N PRO A 39 32.39 -24.08 -28.10
CA PRO A 39 32.30 -25.55 -28.04
C PRO A 39 30.92 -26.02 -27.56
N ALA A 40 30.35 -27.01 -28.27
CA ALA A 40 29.02 -27.53 -27.95
C ALA A 40 28.97 -28.06 -26.52
N LEU A 41 27.88 -27.73 -25.81
CA LEU A 41 27.73 -28.04 -24.40
C LEU A 41 27.03 -29.40 -24.21
N PRO A 42 27.51 -30.22 -23.26
CA PRO A 42 27.04 -31.59 -23.10
C PRO A 42 25.61 -31.69 -22.56
N SER A 43 25.09 -30.65 -21.90
CA SER A 43 23.72 -30.63 -21.40
C SER A 43 23.05 -29.25 -21.50
N ARG A 44 21.72 -29.25 -21.46
CA ARG A 44 20.92 -28.01 -21.31
C ARG A 44 21.24 -27.28 -20.00
N ALA A 45 21.61 -28.00 -18.95
CA ALA A 45 21.99 -27.38 -17.68
C ALA A 45 23.29 -26.57 -17.82
N ASP A 46 24.25 -27.07 -18.61
CA ASP A 46 25.49 -26.33 -18.89
C ASP A 46 25.23 -25.13 -19.79
N ALA A 47 24.27 -25.21 -20.71
CA ALA A 47 23.82 -24.07 -21.51
C ALA A 47 23.16 -22.98 -20.65
N VAL A 48 22.33 -23.36 -19.66
CA VAL A 48 21.77 -22.41 -18.69
C VAL A 48 22.87 -21.77 -17.85
N ARG A 49 23.86 -22.54 -17.38
CA ARG A 49 25.00 -21.97 -16.62
C ARG A 49 25.80 -21.00 -17.44
N ARG A 50 26.15 -21.34 -18.69
CA ARG A 50 26.87 -20.42 -19.58
C ARG A 50 26.10 -19.12 -19.80
N LEU A 51 24.78 -19.19 -19.92
CA LEU A 51 23.93 -18.00 -20.00
C LEU A 51 23.98 -17.16 -18.72
N ILE A 52 23.90 -17.80 -17.54
CA ILE A 52 23.99 -17.13 -16.23
C ILE A 52 25.37 -16.50 -16.04
N ASP A 53 26.45 -17.23 -16.35
CA ASP A 53 27.83 -16.77 -16.22
C ASP A 53 28.14 -15.63 -17.19
N SER A 54 27.39 -15.52 -18.29
CA SER A 54 27.51 -14.42 -19.26
C SER A 54 26.64 -13.20 -18.94
N LEU A 55 25.83 -13.25 -17.87
CA LEU A 55 25.10 -12.07 -17.42
C LEU A 55 26.10 -11.11 -16.76
N GLU A 56 26.24 -9.92 -17.33
CA GLU A 56 26.90 -8.80 -16.63
C GLU A 56 25.96 -8.25 -15.53
N ASP A 57 26.48 -7.44 -14.61
CA ASP A 57 25.65 -6.81 -13.55
C ASP A 57 24.48 -5.98 -14.13
N ASP A 58 24.61 -5.50 -15.37
CA ASP A 58 23.56 -4.80 -16.12
C ASP A 58 22.55 -5.75 -16.80
N ASP A 59 22.92 -7.01 -17.05
CA ASP A 59 22.03 -8.06 -17.60
C ASP A 59 21.24 -8.79 -16.51
N LEU A 60 21.69 -8.67 -15.25
CA LEU A 60 20.88 -8.95 -14.08
C LEU A 60 19.80 -7.89 -14.00
N VAL A 61 18.76 -8.05 -14.83
CA VAL A 61 17.49 -7.34 -14.67
C VAL A 61 17.13 -7.45 -13.20
N ARG A 62 17.18 -6.33 -12.47
CA ARG A 62 16.62 -6.22 -11.11
C ARG A 62 15.29 -6.93 -11.18
N ALA A 63 15.10 -8.01 -10.43
CA ALA A 63 13.89 -8.83 -10.48
C ALA A 63 12.61 -8.00 -10.30
N ASP A 64 12.75 -6.79 -9.76
CA ASP A 64 11.72 -5.74 -9.63
C ASP A 64 11.16 -5.21 -10.97
N ALA A 65 11.96 -5.18 -12.04
CA ALA A 65 11.53 -4.68 -13.35
C ALA A 65 10.63 -5.68 -14.10
N ALA A 66 10.70 -6.98 -13.77
CA ALA A 66 9.81 -7.99 -14.34
C ALA A 66 8.42 -8.02 -13.68
N GLU A 67 8.26 -7.40 -12.51
CA GLU A 67 6.95 -7.22 -11.84
C GLU A 67 6.32 -5.84 -12.07
N GLY A 68 6.95 -4.95 -12.85
CA GLY A 68 6.44 -3.59 -13.06
C GLY A 68 6.37 -2.75 -11.77
N LYS A 69 7.16 -3.10 -10.75
CA LYS A 69 7.29 -2.33 -9.52
C LYS A 69 8.54 -1.47 -9.61
N GLU A 70 8.44 -0.35 -10.31
CA GLU A 70 9.40 0.73 -10.09
C GLU A 70 9.31 1.12 -8.61
N ALA A 71 10.39 0.89 -7.85
CA ALA A 71 10.47 1.35 -6.48
C ALA A 71 10.37 2.89 -6.49
N LEU A 72 9.36 3.44 -5.82
CA LEU A 72 9.20 4.88 -5.64
C LEU A 72 10.50 5.46 -5.05
N ALA A 73 10.93 6.62 -5.56
CA ALA A 73 12.09 7.29 -5.01
C ALA A 73 11.84 7.63 -3.53
N GLY A 74 12.88 7.59 -2.70
CA GLY A 74 12.76 7.86 -1.26
C GLY A 74 12.14 9.23 -0.96
N ASP A 75 12.43 10.24 -1.79
CA ASP A 75 11.85 11.58 -1.68
C ASP A 75 10.35 11.60 -2.00
N ASP A 76 9.91 10.81 -2.99
CA ASP A 76 8.49 10.68 -3.33
C ASP A 76 7.72 9.98 -2.20
N VAL A 77 8.31 8.93 -1.61
CA VAL A 77 7.72 8.25 -0.45
C VAL A 77 7.61 9.22 0.74
N ALA A 78 8.64 10.01 1.01
CA ALA A 78 8.61 11.01 2.09
C ALA A 78 7.53 12.08 1.85
N ALA A 79 7.39 12.58 0.62
CA ALA A 79 6.37 13.53 0.24
C ALA A 79 4.94 12.96 0.42
N ILE A 80 4.71 11.71 -0.01
CA ILE A 80 3.44 11.01 0.17
C ILE A 80 3.10 10.84 1.65
N VAL A 81 4.06 10.39 2.46
CA VAL A 81 3.86 10.23 3.91
C VAL A 81 3.53 11.57 4.57
N ALA A 82 4.23 12.64 4.23
CA ALA A 82 3.94 13.98 4.76
C ALA A 82 2.53 14.44 4.37
N ALA A 83 2.11 14.24 3.13
CA ALA A 83 0.76 14.57 2.67
C ALA A 83 -0.31 13.76 3.41
N LEU A 84 -0.10 12.46 3.63
CA LEU A 84 -1.01 11.60 4.40
C LEU A 84 -1.10 12.02 5.87
N GLN A 85 0.01 12.42 6.49
CA GLN A 85 0.03 12.92 7.86
C GLN A 85 -0.76 14.22 7.97
N GLU A 86 -0.57 15.16 7.05
CA GLU A 86 -1.30 16.42 7.04
C GLU A 86 -2.79 16.19 6.82
N ARG A 87 -3.17 15.30 5.91
CA ARG A 87 -4.58 14.95 5.69
C ARG A 87 -5.21 14.31 6.93
N THR A 88 -4.49 13.39 7.57
CA THR A 88 -4.92 12.76 8.83
C THR A 88 -5.12 13.80 9.93
N ARG A 89 -4.21 14.77 10.03
CA ARG A 89 -4.32 15.88 10.97
C ARG A 89 -5.56 16.72 10.71
N ALA A 90 -5.83 17.07 9.45
CA ALA A 90 -7.01 17.84 9.06
C ALA A 90 -8.32 17.14 9.46
N TYR A 91 -8.45 15.83 9.18
CA TYR A 91 -9.62 15.06 9.60
C TYR A 91 -9.74 14.92 11.11
N ASN A 92 -8.63 14.73 11.83
CA ASN A 92 -8.65 14.67 13.29
C ASN A 92 -9.14 15.98 13.92
N GLU A 93 -8.74 17.13 13.38
CA GLU A 93 -9.24 18.43 13.85
C GLU A 93 -10.73 18.60 13.55
N LEU A 94 -11.20 18.11 12.39
CA LEU A 94 -12.63 18.13 12.06
C LEU A 94 -13.44 17.24 13.02
N ILE A 95 -12.94 16.04 13.35
CA ILE A 95 -13.56 15.14 14.33
C ILE A 95 -13.65 15.79 15.72
N LYS A 96 -12.59 16.49 16.16
CA LYS A 96 -12.61 17.21 17.44
C LYS A 96 -13.67 18.32 17.44
N GLN A 97 -13.80 19.06 16.35
CA GLN A 97 -14.82 20.11 16.20
C GLN A 97 -16.24 19.53 16.24
N VAL A 98 -16.48 18.45 15.49
CA VAL A 98 -17.76 17.71 15.54
C VAL A 98 -18.08 17.25 16.95
N HIS A 99 -17.09 16.68 17.65
CA HIS A 99 -17.29 16.23 19.03
C HIS A 99 -17.66 17.37 19.97
N ALA A 100 -16.97 18.52 19.89
CA ALA A 100 -17.27 19.70 20.68
C ALA A 100 -18.70 20.24 20.40
N ILE A 101 -19.12 20.26 19.13
CA ILE A 101 -20.49 20.62 18.74
C ILE A 101 -21.48 19.62 19.34
N GLY A 102 -21.18 18.32 19.28
CA GLY A 102 -22.01 17.28 19.90
C GLY A 102 -22.19 17.46 21.40
N VAL A 103 -21.15 17.88 22.12
CA VAL A 103 -21.24 18.23 23.55
C VAL A 103 -22.22 19.39 23.75
N ASN A 104 -22.12 20.45 22.93
CA ASN A 104 -23.01 21.60 23.01
C ASN A 104 -24.47 21.22 22.70
N VAL A 105 -24.71 20.42 21.65
CA VAL A 105 -26.04 19.91 21.31
C VAL A 105 -26.63 19.11 22.46
N ASN A 106 -25.84 18.24 23.10
CA ASN A 106 -26.29 17.43 24.23
C ASN A 106 -26.64 18.30 25.45
N GLN A 107 -25.88 19.37 25.71
CA GLN A 107 -26.21 20.32 26.77
C GLN A 107 -27.54 21.04 26.49
N LEU A 108 -27.77 21.50 25.26
CA LEU A 108 -29.04 22.11 24.86
C LEU A 108 -30.22 21.13 25.01
N ALA A 109 -30.03 19.87 24.61
CA ALA A 109 -31.04 18.82 24.76
C ALA A 109 -31.39 18.56 26.24
N ARG A 110 -30.39 18.54 27.13
CA ARG A 110 -30.60 18.40 28.58
C ARG A 110 -31.39 19.57 29.17
N LEU A 111 -31.06 20.79 28.78
CA LEU A 111 -31.81 21.99 29.20
C LEU A 111 -33.26 21.92 28.73
N GLY A 112 -33.50 21.53 27.48
CA GLY A 112 -34.85 21.33 26.95
C GLY A 112 -35.63 20.25 27.71
N HIS A 113 -34.98 19.14 28.06
CA HIS A 113 -35.61 18.09 28.86
C HIS A 113 -35.98 18.56 30.27
N GLN A 114 -35.09 19.32 30.94
CA GLN A 114 -35.37 19.89 32.26
C GLN A 114 -36.56 20.85 32.23
N MET A 115 -36.63 21.70 31.20
CA MET A 115 -37.75 22.64 31.01
C MET A 115 -39.07 21.89 30.75
N ASN A 116 -39.06 20.82 29.96
CA ASN A 116 -40.24 19.97 29.76
C ASN A 116 -40.74 19.31 31.04
N LEU A 117 -39.85 19.07 32.01
CA LEU A 117 -40.18 18.53 33.34
C LEU A 117 -40.62 19.61 34.35
N GLY A 118 -40.83 20.85 33.89
CA GLY A 118 -41.33 21.94 34.73
C GLY A 118 -40.25 22.75 35.46
N ALA A 119 -38.96 22.52 35.16
CA ALA A 119 -37.90 23.37 35.70
C ALA A 119 -37.95 24.76 35.04
N PRO A 120 -37.82 25.86 35.82
CA PRO A 120 -37.73 27.20 35.24
C PRO A 120 -36.42 27.36 34.46
N GLY A 121 -36.51 27.88 33.24
CA GLY A 121 -35.35 28.11 32.39
C GLY A 121 -35.73 28.60 31.01
N THR A 122 -34.74 29.09 30.27
CA THR A 122 -34.87 29.39 28.83
C THR A 122 -33.61 28.90 28.14
N ILE A 123 -33.75 28.32 26.95
CA ILE A 123 -32.60 28.01 26.10
C ILE A 123 -32.26 29.30 25.34
N PRO A 124 -31.04 29.86 25.48
CA PRO A 124 -30.67 31.07 24.76
C PRO A 124 -30.68 30.81 23.25
N THR A 125 -31.43 31.60 22.48
CA THR A 125 -31.45 31.52 21.01
C THR A 125 -30.04 31.64 20.41
N ALA A 126 -29.21 32.51 20.98
CA ALA A 126 -27.81 32.67 20.58
C ALA A 126 -26.99 31.38 20.73
N ALA A 127 -27.31 30.50 21.68
CA ALA A 127 -26.64 29.21 21.84
C ALA A 127 -27.05 28.23 20.73
N ILE A 128 -28.33 28.19 20.38
CA ILE A 128 -28.86 27.38 19.26
C ILE A 128 -28.23 27.85 17.93
N GLU A 129 -28.26 29.16 17.67
CA GLU A 129 -27.67 29.75 16.47
C GLU A 129 -26.15 29.58 16.41
N GLY A 130 -25.47 29.65 17.56
CA GLY A 130 -24.03 29.40 17.66
C GLY A 130 -23.69 27.96 17.28
N THR A 131 -24.43 26.99 17.80
CA THR A 131 -24.29 25.57 17.44
C THR A 131 -24.61 25.33 15.96
N GLY A 132 -25.65 25.97 15.42
CA GLY A 132 -26.01 25.88 14.01
C GLY A 132 -24.90 26.42 13.09
N ARG A 133 -24.34 27.59 13.40
CA ARG A 133 -23.21 28.15 12.66
C ARG A 133 -21.98 27.25 12.70
N ALA A 134 -21.63 26.73 13.88
CA ALA A 134 -20.50 25.81 14.01
C ALA A 134 -20.69 24.52 13.18
N LEU A 135 -21.93 24.03 13.05
CA LEU A 135 -22.24 22.86 12.23
C LEU A 135 -22.07 23.17 10.73
N GLU A 136 -22.52 24.33 10.26
CA GLU A 136 -22.30 24.77 8.88
C GLU A 136 -20.81 24.97 8.59
N ASP A 137 -20.04 25.61 9.48
CA ASP A 137 -18.60 25.78 9.31
C ASP A 137 -17.87 24.43 9.18
N VAL A 138 -18.25 23.43 9.96
CA VAL A 138 -17.70 22.07 9.88
C VAL A 138 -18.11 21.38 8.58
N LYS A 139 -19.36 21.53 8.16
CA LYS A 139 -19.86 20.97 6.90
C LYS A 139 -19.13 21.57 5.69
N ASP A 140 -18.90 22.87 5.69
CA ASP A 140 -18.17 23.56 4.63
C ASP A 140 -16.72 23.06 4.56
N ARG A 141 -16.05 22.96 5.71
CA ARG A 141 -14.69 22.40 5.80
C ARG A 141 -14.62 20.94 5.34
N ALA A 142 -15.57 20.11 5.76
CA ALA A 142 -15.65 18.72 5.32
C ALA A 142 -15.86 18.62 3.80
N SER A 143 -16.70 19.49 3.25
CA SER A 143 -16.96 19.54 1.81
C SER A 143 -15.71 19.91 1.01
N VAL A 144 -14.93 20.89 1.49
CA VAL A 144 -13.65 21.26 0.84
C VAL A 144 -12.67 20.10 0.87
N LEU A 145 -12.51 19.41 2.00
CA LEU A 145 -11.62 18.25 2.10
C LEU A 145 -12.06 17.12 1.16
N ALA A 146 -13.36 16.82 1.12
CA ALA A 146 -13.91 15.78 0.24
C ALA A 146 -13.68 16.11 -1.25
N HIS A 147 -13.81 17.38 -1.66
CA HIS A 147 -13.51 17.78 -3.04
C HIS A 147 -12.04 17.62 -3.38
N GLN A 148 -11.14 17.96 -2.45
CA GLN A 148 -9.70 17.78 -2.65
C GLN A 148 -9.35 16.29 -2.76
N ASP A 149 -9.96 15.44 -1.94
CA ASP A 149 -9.72 14.00 -1.98
C ASP A 149 -10.28 13.38 -3.27
N ALA A 150 -11.48 13.77 -3.71
CA ALA A 150 -12.04 13.34 -4.99
C ALA A 150 -11.15 13.75 -6.19
N TYR A 151 -10.55 14.94 -6.13
CA TYR A 151 -9.58 15.35 -7.15
C TYR A 151 -8.34 14.45 -7.15
N VAL A 152 -7.77 14.17 -5.97
CA VAL A 152 -6.61 13.26 -5.85
C VAL A 152 -6.95 11.86 -6.35
N GLU A 153 -8.11 11.31 -5.96
CA GLU A 153 -8.59 10.02 -6.47
C GLU A 153 -8.69 10.00 -7.99
N SER A 154 -9.19 11.07 -8.61
CA SER A 154 -9.28 11.19 -10.07
C SER A 154 -7.91 11.19 -10.75
N VAL A 155 -6.92 11.87 -10.15
CA VAL A 155 -5.55 11.90 -10.66
C VAL A 155 -4.90 10.53 -10.53
N VAL A 156 -5.04 9.88 -9.37
CA VAL A 156 -4.51 8.53 -9.14
C VAL A 156 -5.12 7.53 -10.12
N ALA A 157 -6.45 7.56 -10.31
CA ALA A 157 -7.15 6.70 -11.25
C ALA A 157 -6.68 6.90 -12.70
N ALA A 158 -6.33 8.13 -13.10
CA ALA A 158 -5.78 8.43 -14.42
C ALA A 158 -4.34 7.92 -14.61
N CYS A 159 -3.59 7.76 -13.52
CA CYS A 159 -2.19 7.30 -13.53
C CYS A 159 -2.04 5.77 -13.42
N LEU A 160 -3.09 5.03 -13.03
CA LEU A 160 -3.02 3.58 -12.91
C LEU A 160 -3.01 2.90 -14.30
N PRO A 161 -2.12 1.91 -14.55
CA PRO A 161 -2.11 1.16 -15.80
C PRO A 161 -3.43 0.38 -15.97
N ARG A 162 -4.01 0.43 -17.17
CA ARG A 162 -5.26 -0.25 -17.54
C ARG A 162 -5.06 -1.73 -17.84
#